data_AF-A0A3P3Q6P3-F1
#
_entry.id   AF-A0A3P3Q6P3-F1
#
_cell.length_a   1.000
_cell.length_b   1.000
_cell.length_c   1.000
_cell.angle_alpha   90.00
_cell.angle_beta   90.00
_cell.angle_gamma   90.00
#
_symmetry.space_group_name_H-M   'P 1'
#
loop_
_entity.id
_entity.type
_entity.pdbx_description
1 polymer ?
#
loop_
_entity_poly.entity_id
_entity_poly.type
_entity_poly.pdbx_seq_one_letter_code
_entity_poly.pdbx_strand_id
1 'polypeptide(L)'
;MAEWVECTIGDLCNTISDTYKGKDEYVVLINTSDVLEGKVMNHETVANKNLKGQFKKTFKKDDILYSEIRPANKRFAFVDFENTSNYIASTKLMVLRHNDTVLPEYLFALLKSNCVIDELQHLAETRSGTFPQITFSSELASMRVFLPDRETQKRIVSVLSSIEKKIDNNLVINNNLPPHPCYARIAAKQRRQTPKTDECLHTDGKVSDRGGNEETAEQFSSLLAA
;
A
#
# COMPACT_ATOMS: atom_id res chain seq x y z
N MET A 1 27.78 26.84 2.35
CA MET A 1 27.25 25.67 3.07
C MET A 1 25.75 25.65 2.82
N ALA A 2 25.15 24.49 2.59
CA ALA A 2 23.70 24.41 2.44
C ALA A 2 23.04 24.90 3.73
N GLU A 3 22.05 25.76 3.63
CA GLU A 3 21.25 26.22 4.77
C GLU A 3 20.12 25.22 4.99
N TRP A 4 19.95 24.78 6.23
CA TRP A 4 18.91 23.84 6.64
C TRP A 4 18.04 24.51 7.68
N VAL A 5 16.74 24.55 7.41
CA VAL A 5 15.75 25.18 8.30
C VAL A 5 14.93 24.07 8.96
N GLU A 6 14.79 24.13 10.29
CA GLU A 6 13.87 23.25 11.02
C GLU A 6 12.43 23.67 10.74
N CYS A 7 11.59 22.73 10.31
CA CYS A 7 10.16 22.93 10.09
C CYS A 7 9.40 21.63 10.40
N THR A 8 8.09 21.63 10.22
CA THR A 8 7.27 20.42 10.34
C THR A 8 6.79 19.92 8.98
N ILE A 9 6.37 18.65 8.88
CA ILE A 9 5.75 18.12 7.65
C ILE A 9 4.49 18.91 7.26
N GLY A 10 3.73 19.41 8.24
CA GLY A 10 2.57 20.27 8.01
C GLY A 10 2.91 21.62 7.38
N ASP A 11 4.13 22.12 7.59
CA ASP A 11 4.62 23.33 6.91
C ASP A 11 4.99 23.07 5.44
N LEU A 12 5.16 21.80 5.04
CA LEU A 12 5.61 21.39 3.71
C LEU A 12 4.49 20.88 2.81
N CYS A 13 3.42 20.35 3.39
CA CYS A 13 2.32 19.74 2.65
C CYS A 13 1.00 19.79 3.40
N ASN A 14 -0.09 19.55 2.68
CA ASN A 14 -1.43 19.39 3.23
C ASN A 14 -2.05 18.07 2.78
N THR A 15 -3.01 17.54 3.54
CA THR A 15 -3.83 16.42 3.09
C THR A 15 -5.03 16.90 2.28
N ILE A 16 -5.28 16.27 1.13
CA ILE A 16 -6.43 16.51 0.26
C ILE A 16 -7.51 15.47 0.57
N SER A 17 -8.75 15.94 0.71
CA SER A 17 -9.92 15.08 0.95
C SER A 17 -11.05 15.34 -0.05
N ASP A 18 -10.72 15.94 -1.19
CA ASP A 18 -11.68 16.26 -2.24
C ASP A 18 -12.35 14.99 -2.75
N THR A 19 -13.67 14.97 -2.63
CA THR A 19 -14.47 13.83 -3.06
C THR A 19 -14.63 13.85 -4.58
N TYR A 20 -14.42 12.71 -5.21
CA TYR A 20 -14.66 12.50 -6.64
C TYR A 20 -16.15 12.76 -6.96
N LYS A 21 -16.39 13.72 -7.85
CA LYS A 21 -17.72 14.10 -8.35
C LYS A 21 -17.85 13.89 -9.86
N GLY A 22 -16.87 13.23 -10.48
CA GLY A 22 -16.86 12.96 -11.91
C GLY A 22 -17.98 12.01 -12.33
N LYS A 23 -18.40 12.13 -13.59
CA LYS A 23 -19.43 11.28 -14.21
C LYS A 23 -18.84 10.32 -15.23
N ASP A 24 -17.52 10.15 -15.22
CA ASP A 24 -16.81 9.24 -16.12
C ASP A 24 -17.41 7.84 -16.05
N GLU A 25 -17.61 7.21 -17.20
CA GLU A 25 -18.21 5.88 -17.28
C GLU A 25 -17.30 4.82 -16.64
N TYR A 26 -15.99 5.04 -16.71
CA TYR A 26 -14.95 4.16 -16.19
C TYR A 26 -13.97 4.93 -15.30
N VAL A 27 -13.65 4.35 -14.15
CA VAL A 27 -12.76 4.92 -13.13
C VAL A 27 -11.71 3.90 -12.72
N VAL A 28 -10.59 4.37 -12.17
CA VAL A 28 -9.56 3.51 -11.56
C VAL A 28 -9.63 3.66 -10.05
N LEU A 29 -9.70 2.54 -9.33
CA LEU A 29 -9.85 2.54 -7.87
C LEU A 29 -8.53 2.11 -7.22
N ILE A 30 -8.02 2.94 -6.31
CA ILE A 30 -6.74 2.68 -5.60
C ILE A 30 -7.02 2.38 -4.13
N ASN A 31 -6.81 1.13 -3.72
CA ASN A 31 -6.80 0.72 -2.32
C ASN A 31 -5.39 0.79 -1.73
N THR A 32 -5.32 0.57 -0.42
CA THR A 32 -4.05 0.37 0.30
C THR A 32 -3.24 -0.82 -0.26
N SER A 33 -3.89 -1.88 -0.75
CA SER A 33 -3.20 -3.03 -1.37
C SER A 33 -2.49 -2.68 -2.67
N ASP A 34 -2.98 -1.65 -3.36
CA ASP A 34 -2.58 -1.29 -4.73
C ASP A 34 -1.43 -0.28 -4.73
N VAL A 35 -0.92 0.02 -3.54
CA VAL A 35 0.17 0.95 -3.27
C VAL A 35 1.24 0.20 -2.49
N LEU A 36 2.48 0.20 -2.96
CA LEU A 36 3.58 -0.48 -2.28
C LEU A 36 4.94 0.12 -2.64
N GLU A 37 5.75 0.39 -1.62
CA GLU A 37 7.17 0.79 -1.75
C GLU A 37 7.43 1.92 -2.77
N GLY A 38 6.50 2.85 -2.88
CA GLY A 38 6.60 4.03 -3.74
C GLY A 38 5.85 3.93 -5.07
N LYS A 39 5.24 2.79 -5.40
CA LYS A 39 4.57 2.58 -6.68
C LYS A 39 3.07 2.35 -6.51
N VAL A 40 2.29 2.94 -7.41
CA VAL A 40 0.91 2.53 -7.66
C VAL A 40 0.94 1.35 -8.61
N MET A 41 0.28 0.25 -8.24
CA MET A 41 0.32 -1.02 -9.00
C MET A 41 -0.93 -1.22 -9.85
N ASN A 42 -2.07 -0.66 -9.43
CA ASN A 42 -3.34 -0.83 -10.13
C ASN A 42 -3.61 0.37 -11.07
N HIS A 43 -3.82 0.07 -12.35
CA HIS A 43 -4.28 1.03 -13.35
C HIS A 43 -5.52 0.52 -14.11
N GLU A 44 -6.13 -0.57 -13.65
CA GLU A 44 -7.28 -1.18 -14.30
C GLU A 44 -8.55 -0.37 -14.08
N THR A 45 -9.30 -0.15 -15.15
CA THR A 45 -10.56 0.59 -15.14
C THR A 45 -11.72 -0.31 -14.76
N VAL A 46 -12.62 0.20 -13.93
CA VAL A 46 -13.90 -0.43 -13.57
C VAL A 46 -15.06 0.51 -13.92
N ALA A 47 -16.23 -0.07 -14.16
CA ALA A 47 -17.42 0.73 -14.40
C ALA A 47 -17.76 1.59 -13.17
N ASN A 48 -18.07 2.87 -13.38
CA ASN A 48 -18.49 3.81 -12.35
C ASN A 48 -19.96 3.58 -11.95
N LYS A 49 -20.28 2.37 -11.51
CA LYS A 49 -21.61 1.94 -11.07
C LYS A 49 -21.45 1.15 -9.77
N ASN A 50 -22.24 1.49 -8.75
CA ASN A 50 -22.21 0.83 -7.44
C ASN A 50 -20.83 0.85 -6.76
N LEU A 51 -20.09 1.96 -6.88
CA LEU A 51 -18.82 2.12 -6.20
C LEU A 51 -19.00 1.99 -4.68
N LYS A 52 -18.14 1.20 -4.04
CA LYS A 52 -18.12 1.08 -2.58
C LYS A 52 -17.80 2.45 -1.97
N GLY A 53 -18.52 2.84 -0.92
CA GLY A 53 -18.34 4.13 -0.23
C GLY A 53 -16.96 4.35 0.41
N GLN A 54 -16.05 3.36 0.33
CA GLN A 54 -14.66 3.50 0.73
C GLN A 54 -13.81 4.30 -0.27
N PHE A 55 -14.21 4.42 -1.54
CA PHE A 55 -13.48 5.20 -2.54
C PHE A 55 -14.10 6.59 -2.64
N LYS A 56 -13.31 7.61 -2.30
CA LYS A 56 -13.80 8.99 -2.28
C LYS A 56 -12.78 9.99 -2.79
N LYS A 57 -11.50 9.84 -2.42
CA LYS A 57 -10.51 10.90 -2.54
C LYS A 57 -9.96 10.98 -3.96
N THR A 58 -9.91 12.19 -4.53
CA THR A 58 -9.18 12.45 -5.78
C THR A 58 -7.72 12.75 -5.48
N PHE A 59 -6.84 12.51 -6.46
CA PHE A 59 -5.42 12.86 -6.39
C PHE A 59 -4.90 13.21 -7.78
N LYS A 60 -3.74 13.86 -7.84
CA LYS A 60 -3.08 14.25 -9.08
C LYS A 60 -1.62 13.86 -9.11
N LYS A 61 -1.01 14.02 -10.29
CA LYS A 61 0.43 13.91 -10.45
C LYS A 61 1.18 14.75 -9.40
N ASP A 62 2.27 14.20 -8.90
CA ASP A 62 3.12 14.76 -7.84
C ASP A 62 2.49 14.75 -6.43
N ASP A 63 1.26 14.24 -6.28
CA ASP A 63 0.74 13.89 -4.95
C ASP A 63 1.39 12.60 -4.43
N ILE A 64 1.36 12.43 -3.11
CA ILE A 64 1.81 11.22 -2.42
C ILE A 64 0.58 10.53 -1.82
N LEU A 65 0.40 9.26 -2.15
CA LEU A 65 -0.58 8.39 -1.50
C LEU A 65 0.10 7.72 -0.31
N TYR A 66 -0.46 7.84 0.90
CA TYR A 66 0.15 7.30 2.11
C TYR A 66 -0.89 6.61 2.99
N SER A 67 -0.69 5.33 3.31
CA SER A 67 -1.60 4.56 4.16
C SER A 67 -1.64 5.09 5.59
N GLU A 68 -2.85 5.28 6.10
CA GLU A 68 -3.06 5.60 7.52
C GLU A 68 -2.78 4.40 8.43
N ILE A 69 -2.85 3.17 7.90
CA ILE A 69 -2.77 1.93 8.69
C ILE A 69 -1.37 1.32 8.56
N ARG A 70 -0.78 0.97 9.72
CA ARG A 70 0.51 0.25 9.87
C ARG A 70 1.61 0.80 8.94
N PRO A 71 2.17 1.99 9.22
CA PRO A 71 3.24 2.60 8.42
C PRO A 71 4.38 1.64 8.04
N ALA A 72 4.76 0.72 8.94
CA ALA A 72 5.79 -0.30 8.69
C ALA A 72 5.52 -1.21 7.47
N ASN A 73 4.27 -1.31 7.01
CA ASN A 73 3.92 -2.07 5.80
C ASN A 73 4.34 -1.35 4.49
N LYS A 74 4.89 -0.13 4.57
CA LYS A 74 5.39 0.65 3.43
C LYS A 74 4.37 0.84 2.30
N ARG A 75 3.12 1.02 2.70
CA ARG A 75 1.99 1.28 1.80
C ARG A 75 1.91 2.77 1.50
N PHE A 76 2.86 3.24 0.71
CA PHE A 76 2.89 4.59 0.16
C PHE A 76 3.33 4.57 -1.31
N ALA A 77 2.91 5.57 -2.08
CA ALA A 77 3.27 5.75 -3.48
C ALA A 77 3.44 7.22 -3.83
N PHE A 78 4.38 7.48 -4.74
CA PHE A 78 4.48 8.74 -5.44
C PHE A 78 3.68 8.64 -6.74
N VAL A 79 2.85 9.63 -7.04
CA VAL A 79 2.04 9.63 -8.27
C VAL A 79 2.87 10.22 -9.41
N ASP A 80 3.58 9.37 -10.13
CA ASP A 80 4.52 9.71 -11.20
C ASP A 80 3.91 9.68 -12.62
N PHE A 81 2.60 9.51 -12.71
CA PHE A 81 1.87 9.39 -13.98
C PHE A 81 0.84 10.51 -14.17
N GLU A 82 0.55 10.80 -15.45
CA GLU A 82 -0.42 11.80 -15.87
C GLU A 82 -1.86 11.24 -15.93
N ASN A 83 -2.83 12.10 -16.21
CA ASN A 83 -4.23 11.72 -16.47
C ASN A 83 -4.94 11.02 -15.31
N THR A 84 -4.77 11.54 -14.10
CA THR A 84 -5.35 10.97 -12.87
C THR A 84 -6.81 11.37 -12.62
N SER A 85 -7.47 12.05 -13.55
CA SER A 85 -8.79 12.67 -13.33
C SER A 85 -9.88 11.66 -12.97
N ASN A 86 -9.78 10.44 -13.47
CA ASN A 86 -10.69 9.32 -13.18
C ASN A 86 -10.15 8.33 -12.13
N TYR A 87 -9.05 8.67 -11.46
CA TYR A 87 -8.51 7.87 -10.35
C TYR A 87 -9.15 8.28 -9.02
N ILE A 88 -9.51 7.28 -8.23
CA ILE A 88 -10.17 7.46 -6.93
C ILE A 88 -9.44 6.62 -5.88
N ALA A 89 -8.86 7.30 -4.88
CA ALA A 89 -8.23 6.67 -3.74
C ALA A 89 -9.24 6.30 -2.64
N SER A 90 -8.94 5.20 -1.97
CA SER A 90 -9.62 4.76 -0.75
C SER A 90 -9.47 5.78 0.38
N THR A 91 -10.48 5.88 1.25
CA THR A 91 -10.45 6.77 2.43
C THR A 91 -9.31 6.45 3.39
N LYS A 92 -8.79 5.22 3.37
CA LYS A 92 -7.65 4.76 4.18
C LYS A 92 -6.28 5.26 3.69
N LEU A 93 -6.24 5.94 2.54
CA LEU A 93 -5.05 6.62 2.03
C LEU A 93 -5.19 8.12 2.32
N MET A 94 -4.16 8.71 2.89
CA MET A 94 -3.93 10.16 2.85
C MET A 94 -3.43 10.52 1.46
N VAL A 95 -3.95 11.62 0.90
CA VAL A 95 -3.43 12.23 -0.32
C VAL A 95 -2.66 13.46 0.12
N LEU A 96 -1.34 13.40 0.09
CA LEU A 96 -0.47 14.48 0.55
C LEU A 96 -0.04 15.31 -0.65
N ARG A 97 -0.29 16.61 -0.58
CA ARG A 97 0.06 17.56 -1.63
C ARG A 97 1.06 18.58 -1.09
N HIS A 98 2.22 18.61 -1.72
CA HIS A 98 3.29 19.54 -1.36
C HIS A 98 2.90 20.99 -1.67
N ASN A 99 3.57 21.94 -1.00
CA ASN A 99 3.52 23.35 -1.34
C ASN A 99 4.77 23.76 -2.17
N ASP A 100 4.94 25.06 -2.40
CA ASP A 100 6.01 25.58 -3.26
C ASP A 100 7.41 25.58 -2.60
N THR A 101 7.50 25.34 -1.28
CA THR A 101 8.78 25.39 -0.55
C THR A 101 9.57 24.10 -0.65
N VAL A 102 8.90 22.97 -0.93
CA VAL A 102 9.50 21.65 -1.03
C VAL A 102 9.28 21.03 -2.41
N LEU A 103 10.28 20.31 -2.91
CA LEU A 103 10.10 19.47 -4.09
C LEU A 103 9.26 18.23 -3.73
N PRO A 104 8.28 17.83 -4.57
CA PRO A 104 7.44 16.66 -4.32
C PRO A 104 8.26 15.39 -4.07
N GLU A 105 9.31 15.17 -4.86
CA GLU A 105 10.17 13.99 -4.77
C GLU A 105 11.04 14.03 -3.51
N TYR A 106 11.42 15.22 -3.05
CA TYR A 106 12.16 15.37 -1.79
C TYR A 106 11.26 15.08 -0.59
N LEU A 107 10.04 15.63 -0.59
CA LEU A 107 9.04 15.31 0.43
C LEU A 107 8.77 13.79 0.47
N PHE A 108 8.62 13.17 -0.70
CA PHE A 108 8.44 11.73 -0.79
C PHE A 108 9.64 10.96 -0.23
N ALA A 109 10.86 11.37 -0.54
CA ALA A 109 12.08 10.78 0.01
C ALA A 109 12.16 10.89 1.55
N LEU A 110 11.75 12.02 2.13
CA LEU A 110 11.64 12.19 3.58
C LEU A 110 10.67 11.17 4.18
N LEU A 111 9.45 11.11 3.64
CA LEU A 111 8.37 10.24 4.14
C LEU A 111 8.68 8.75 3.97
N LYS A 112 9.49 8.41 2.97
CA LYS A 112 9.97 7.04 2.71
C LYS A 112 11.13 6.62 3.63
N SER A 113 11.75 7.54 4.35
CA SER A 113 12.89 7.22 5.21
C SER A 113 12.48 6.32 6.38
N ASN A 114 13.36 5.38 6.76
CA ASN A 114 13.08 4.47 7.89
C ASN A 114 12.85 5.25 9.19
N CYS A 115 13.58 6.36 9.40
CA CYS A 115 13.38 7.21 10.57
C CYS A 115 11.93 7.71 10.70
N VAL A 116 11.33 8.17 9.59
CA VAL A 116 9.93 8.63 9.57
C VAL A 116 8.98 7.45 9.72
N ILE A 117 9.22 6.34 9.01
CA ILE A 117 8.36 5.16 9.06
C ILE A 117 8.31 4.55 10.46
N ASP A 118 9.46 4.41 11.11
CA ASP A 118 9.60 3.81 12.44
C ASP A 118 8.94 4.69 13.50
N GLU A 119 9.13 6.02 13.43
CA GLU A 119 8.46 6.98 14.31
C GLU A 119 6.94 6.92 14.13
N LEU A 120 6.45 6.96 12.89
CA LEU A 120 5.01 6.85 12.62
C LEU A 120 4.43 5.52 13.08
N GLN A 121 5.18 4.43 12.93
CA GLN A 121 4.76 3.11 13.40
C GLN A 121 4.65 3.09 14.94
N HIS A 122 5.65 3.64 15.64
CA HIS A 122 5.62 3.75 17.10
C HIS A 122 4.40 4.56 17.55
N LEU A 123 4.18 5.75 16.96
CA LEU A 123 3.01 6.59 17.26
C LEU A 123 1.69 5.83 17.00
N ALA A 124 1.61 5.10 15.89
CA ALA A 124 0.43 4.28 15.55
C ALA A 124 0.12 3.21 16.61
N GLU A 125 1.14 2.58 17.18
CA GLU A 125 1.02 1.53 18.20
C GLU A 125 0.64 2.09 19.57
N THR A 126 1.05 3.32 19.89
CA THR A 126 0.64 3.97 21.15
C THR A 126 -0.83 4.39 21.19
N ARG A 127 -1.54 4.35 20.06
CA ARG A 127 -2.95 4.74 19.98
C ARG A 127 -3.86 3.61 20.44
N SER A 128 -4.78 3.91 21.36
CA SER A 128 -5.81 2.96 21.79
C SER A 128 -6.73 2.57 20.63
N GLY A 129 -6.56 1.37 20.08
CA GLY A 129 -7.37 0.84 18.98
C GLY A 129 -6.93 -0.57 18.59
N THR A 130 -7.78 -1.29 17.85
CA THR A 130 -7.51 -2.67 17.42
C THR A 130 -6.43 -2.75 16.32
N PHE A 131 -6.15 -1.64 15.63
CA PHE A 131 -5.17 -1.57 14.55
C PHE A 131 -4.30 -0.30 14.68
N PRO A 132 -2.97 -0.40 14.51
CA PRO A 132 -2.09 0.77 14.47
C PRO A 132 -2.49 1.69 13.31
N GLN A 133 -2.91 2.92 13.63
CA GLN A 133 -3.34 3.92 12.65
C GLN A 133 -2.86 5.32 13.03
N ILE A 134 -2.32 6.04 12.04
CA ILE A 134 -2.00 7.47 12.10
C ILE A 134 -3.01 8.30 11.31
N THR A 135 -3.08 9.59 11.58
CA THR A 135 -3.73 10.56 10.69
C THR A 135 -2.80 11.74 10.41
N PHE A 136 -3.10 12.49 9.35
CA PHE A 136 -2.31 13.64 8.97
C PHE A 136 -2.22 14.67 10.11
N SER A 137 -3.36 15.09 10.65
CA SER A 137 -3.42 16.18 11.63
C SER A 137 -2.84 15.83 13.00
N SER A 138 -2.91 14.57 13.42
CA SER A 138 -2.49 14.17 14.77
C SER A 138 -1.02 13.79 14.86
N GLU A 139 -0.51 12.97 13.93
CA GLU A 139 0.86 12.45 14.01
C GLU A 139 1.77 12.99 12.91
N LEU A 140 1.32 13.01 11.66
CA LEU A 140 2.22 13.31 10.55
C LEU A 140 2.59 14.79 10.45
N ALA A 141 1.60 15.68 10.57
CA ALA A 141 1.80 17.12 10.36
C ALA A 141 2.74 17.76 11.38
N SER A 142 2.78 17.27 12.62
CA SER A 142 3.61 17.80 13.71
C SER A 142 5.05 17.27 13.71
N MET A 143 5.37 16.29 12.85
CA MET A 143 6.71 15.70 12.76
C MET A 143 7.72 16.73 12.28
N ARG A 144 8.80 16.90 13.05
CA ARG A 144 9.88 17.84 12.74
C ARG A 144 10.86 17.27 11.74
N VAL A 145 11.26 18.09 10.77
CA VAL A 145 12.22 17.76 9.73
C VAL A 145 13.11 18.96 9.43
N PHE A 146 14.24 18.71 8.78
CA PHE A 146 15.09 19.77 8.25
C PHE A 146 14.89 19.90 6.74
N LEU A 147 14.55 21.11 6.30
CA LEU A 147 14.39 21.46 4.90
C LEU A 147 15.65 22.19 4.42
N PRO A 148 16.43 21.60 3.49
CA PRO A 148 17.54 22.30 2.87
C PRO A 148 17.05 23.24 1.77
N ASP A 149 17.93 24.12 1.31
CA ASP A 149 17.71 24.96 0.13
C ASP A 149 17.33 24.12 -1.12
N ARG A 150 16.66 24.75 -2.08
CA ARG A 150 16.08 24.07 -3.24
C ARG A 150 17.13 23.43 -4.15
N GLU A 151 18.34 23.96 -4.23
CA GLU A 151 19.42 23.35 -5.01
C GLU A 151 19.90 22.06 -4.35
N THR A 152 20.08 22.09 -3.03
CA THR A 152 20.42 20.91 -2.23
C THR A 152 19.33 19.84 -2.30
N GLN A 153 18.04 20.20 -2.25
CA GLN A 153 16.93 19.26 -2.46
C GLN A 153 17.05 18.54 -3.83
N LYS A 154 17.30 19.28 -4.92
CA LYS A 154 17.49 18.69 -6.26
C LYS A 154 18.67 17.72 -6.30
N ARG A 155 19.79 18.08 -5.67
CA ARG A 155 20.99 17.21 -5.61
C ARG A 155 20.69 15.91 -4.88
N ILE A 156 19.99 15.97 -3.74
CA ILE A 156 19.59 14.78 -2.97
C ILE A 156 18.68 13.89 -3.82
N VAL A 157 17.61 14.45 -4.40
CA VAL A 157 16.67 13.71 -5.25
C VAL A 157 17.38 13.07 -6.45
N SER A 158 18.33 13.78 -7.07
CA SER A 158 19.10 13.26 -8.21
C SER A 158 19.94 12.03 -7.83
N VAL A 159 20.57 12.05 -6.66
CA VAL A 159 21.34 10.89 -6.16
C VAL A 159 20.41 9.72 -5.84
N LEU A 160 19.31 9.97 -5.13
CA LEU A 160 18.36 8.93 -4.74
C LEU A 160 17.72 8.27 -5.96
N SER A 161 17.19 9.06 -6.90
CA SER A 161 16.59 8.55 -8.14
C SER A 161 17.58 7.74 -8.98
N SER A 162 18.86 8.12 -9.01
CA SER A 162 19.91 7.36 -9.70
C SER A 162 20.14 5.98 -9.07
N ILE A 163 20.02 5.87 -7.74
CA ILE A 163 20.14 4.59 -7.02
C ILE A 163 18.88 3.75 -7.23
N GLU A 164 17.70 4.34 -7.09
CA GLU A 164 16.41 3.65 -7.29
C GLU A 164 16.30 3.06 -8.70
N LYS A 165 16.72 3.83 -9.72
CA LYS A 165 16.76 3.34 -11.10
C LYS A 165 17.68 2.12 -11.27
N LYS A 166 18.81 2.08 -10.56
CA LYS A 166 19.70 0.90 -10.58
C LYS A 166 19.07 -0.30 -9.89
N ILE A 167 18.36 -0.09 -8.79
CA ILE A 167 17.61 -1.15 -8.09
C ILE A 167 16.53 -1.71 -9.02
N ASP A 168 15.75 -0.85 -9.66
CA ASP A 168 14.69 -1.27 -10.60
C ASP A 168 15.26 -2.04 -11.79
N ASN A 169 16.36 -1.58 -12.39
CA ASN A 169 17.03 -2.31 -13.46
C ASN A 169 17.52 -3.69 -12.99
N ASN A 170 18.08 -3.78 -11.79
CA ASN A 170 18.51 -5.06 -11.22
C ASN A 170 17.33 -6.00 -10.98
N LEU A 171 16.19 -5.50 -10.52
CA LEU A 171 14.98 -6.29 -10.35
C LEU A 171 14.47 -6.83 -11.69
N VAL A 172 14.44 -5.99 -12.74
CA VAL A 172 14.06 -6.41 -14.09
C VAL A 172 15.00 -7.49 -14.62
N ILE A 173 16.33 -7.32 -14.46
CA ILE A 173 17.32 -8.31 -14.87
C ILE A 173 17.09 -9.62 -14.12
N ASN A 174 16.97 -9.57 -12.79
CA ASN A 174 16.79 -10.75 -11.95
C ASN A 174 15.50 -11.51 -12.29
N ASN A 175 14.42 -10.82 -12.66
CA ASN A 175 13.16 -11.44 -13.06
C ASN A 175 13.23 -12.11 -14.45
N ASN A 176 14.17 -11.68 -15.31
CA ASN A 176 14.43 -12.32 -16.61
C ASN A 176 15.44 -13.50 -16.53
N LEU A 177 16.16 -13.58 -15.41
CA LEU A 177 16.63 -14.79 -14.72
C LEU A 177 15.97 -16.14 -15.06
N PRO A 178 16.48 -17.04 -15.93
CA PRO A 178 16.01 -18.42 -15.89
C PRO A 178 16.26 -19.01 -14.49
N PRO A 179 15.24 -19.62 -13.84
CA PRO A 179 15.42 -20.20 -12.53
C PRO A 179 16.51 -21.26 -12.59
N HIS A 180 17.40 -21.27 -11.60
CA HIS A 180 18.48 -22.26 -11.54
C HIS A 180 17.88 -23.69 -11.67
N PRO A 181 18.48 -24.60 -12.46
CA PRO A 181 17.89 -25.89 -12.79
C PRO A 181 17.46 -26.72 -11.56
N CYS A 182 18.14 -26.53 -10.42
CA CYS A 182 17.76 -27.19 -9.17
C CYS A 182 16.39 -26.73 -8.65
N TYR A 183 16.06 -25.44 -8.71
CA TYR A 183 14.76 -24.91 -8.28
C TYR A 183 13.63 -25.37 -9.21
N ALA A 184 13.88 -25.38 -10.52
CA ALA A 184 12.93 -25.95 -11.48
C ALA A 184 12.65 -27.44 -11.20
N ARG A 185 13.69 -28.22 -10.86
CA ARG A 185 13.56 -29.64 -10.50
C ARG A 185 12.83 -29.84 -9.16
N ILE A 186 13.09 -29.01 -8.16
CA ILE A 186 12.40 -29.07 -6.85
C ILE A 186 10.92 -28.70 -7.03
N ALA A 187 10.61 -27.60 -7.71
CA ALA A 187 9.24 -27.18 -7.98
C ALA A 187 8.46 -28.22 -8.80
N ALA A 188 9.09 -28.83 -9.81
CA ALA A 188 8.49 -29.92 -10.59
C ALA A 188 8.28 -31.21 -9.77
N LYS A 189 9.11 -31.45 -8.74
CA LYS A 189 8.95 -32.59 -7.82
C LYS A 189 7.83 -32.33 -6.82
N GLN A 190 7.70 -31.10 -6.32
CA GLN A 190 6.60 -30.68 -5.43
C GLN A 190 5.25 -30.69 -6.16
N ARG A 191 5.16 -30.18 -7.39
CA ARG A 191 3.94 -30.25 -8.22
C ARG A 191 3.49 -31.68 -8.54
N ARG A 192 4.43 -32.63 -8.59
CA ARG A 192 4.12 -34.07 -8.75
C ARG A 192 3.62 -34.72 -7.46
N GLN A 193 3.87 -34.10 -6.31
CA GLN A 193 3.46 -34.62 -4.99
C GLN A 193 2.15 -34.01 -4.49
N THR A 194 1.75 -32.84 -4.99
CA THR A 194 0.41 -32.28 -4.75
C THR A 194 -0.64 -33.05 -5.58
N PRO A 195 -1.64 -33.69 -4.95
CA PRO A 195 -2.72 -34.36 -5.67
C PRO A 195 -3.46 -33.35 -6.54
N LYS A 196 -3.78 -33.72 -7.79
CA LYS A 196 -4.68 -32.93 -8.63
C LYS A 196 -6.08 -33.05 -8.05
N THR A 197 -6.60 -31.99 -7.45
CA THR A 197 -8.05 -31.84 -7.28
C THR A 197 -8.62 -31.41 -8.63
N ASP A 198 -9.12 -32.37 -9.39
CA ASP A 198 -10.26 -32.17 -10.27
C ASP A 198 -10.74 -33.54 -10.75
N GLU A 199 -11.89 -33.97 -10.24
CA GLU A 199 -12.89 -34.67 -11.05
C GLU A 199 -14.24 -34.57 -10.33
N CYS A 200 -15.21 -33.95 -11.01
CA CYS A 200 -16.60 -33.90 -10.62
C CYS A 200 -17.14 -35.31 -10.36
N LEU A 201 -17.73 -35.53 -9.18
CA LEU A 201 -18.63 -36.65 -8.95
C LEU A 201 -20.05 -36.12 -8.76
N HIS A 202 -20.78 -36.01 -9.87
CA HIS A 202 -22.22 -36.20 -9.83
C HIS A 202 -22.48 -37.70 -9.76
N THR A 203 -23.14 -38.15 -8.69
CA THR A 203 -24.16 -39.21 -8.77
C THR A 203 -25.19 -38.98 -7.66
N ASP A 204 -26.42 -38.71 -8.07
CA ASP A 204 -27.63 -38.97 -7.31
C ASP A 204 -27.70 -40.45 -6.89
N GLY A 205 -28.14 -40.74 -5.67
CA GLY A 205 -28.38 -42.13 -5.26
C GLY A 205 -28.59 -42.34 -3.75
N LYS A 206 -29.86 -42.45 -3.37
CA LYS A 206 -30.45 -42.73 -2.05
C LYS A 206 -29.74 -43.74 -1.11
N VAL A 207 -29.69 -43.33 0.17
CA VAL A 207 -30.12 -44.01 1.43
C VAL A 207 -29.43 -45.31 1.87
N SER A 208 -28.85 -45.27 3.07
CA SER A 208 -29.07 -46.28 4.13
C SER A 208 -28.68 -45.72 5.50
N ASP A 209 -29.67 -45.66 6.40
CA ASP A 209 -29.58 -45.32 7.82
C ASP A 209 -28.53 -46.16 8.58
N ARG A 210 -27.90 -45.53 9.60
CA ARG A 210 -27.82 -46.06 10.98
C ARG A 210 -27.05 -45.11 11.91
N GLY A 211 -27.72 -44.71 12.99
CA GLY A 211 -27.10 -44.46 14.30
C GLY A 211 -26.72 -43.01 14.58
N GLY A 212 -27.53 -42.35 15.41
CA GLY A 212 -27.23 -41.01 15.91
C GLY A 212 -26.06 -40.98 16.89
N ASN A 213 -25.51 -39.78 17.05
CA ASN A 213 -25.26 -39.20 18.37
C ASN A 213 -25.03 -37.70 18.20
N GLU A 214 -26.01 -36.95 18.68
CA GLU A 214 -26.10 -35.49 18.72
C GLU A 214 -25.17 -34.88 19.79
N GLU A 215 -24.06 -35.56 20.11
CA GLU A 215 -23.29 -35.34 21.34
C GLU A 215 -21.78 -35.23 21.07
N THR A 216 -21.42 -34.59 19.95
CA THR A 216 -20.02 -34.17 19.70
C THR A 216 -19.90 -32.69 19.37
N ALA A 217 -21.02 -31.95 19.42
CA ALA A 217 -21.07 -30.51 19.21
C ALA A 217 -20.75 -29.68 20.48
N GLU A 218 -20.62 -30.29 21.67
CA GLU A 218 -20.33 -29.55 22.92
C GLU A 218 -18.88 -29.69 23.43
N GLN A 219 -18.02 -30.51 22.82
CA GLN A 219 -16.62 -30.61 23.25
C GLN A 219 -15.66 -29.58 22.62
N PHE A 220 -16.13 -28.77 21.67
CA PHE A 220 -15.30 -27.75 21.01
C PHE A 220 -15.37 -26.34 21.63
N SER A 221 -16.16 -26.14 22.69
CA SER A 221 -16.35 -24.82 23.32
C SER A 221 -15.61 -24.58 24.64
N SER A 222 -14.76 -25.51 25.13
CA SER A 222 -14.10 -25.35 26.44
C SER A 222 -12.57 -25.45 26.45
N LEU A 223 -11.89 -25.43 25.30
CA LEU A 223 -10.43 -25.60 25.24
C LEU A 223 -9.65 -24.49 24.50
N LEU A 224 -10.30 -23.35 24.21
CA LEU A 224 -9.64 -22.17 23.60
C LEU A 224 -9.85 -20.87 24.40
N ALA A 225 -10.15 -20.98 25.69
CA ALA A 225 -10.23 -19.86 26.63
C ALA A 225 -9.29 -20.04 27.83
N ALA A 226 -8.00 -20.28 27.56
CA ALA A 226 -6.90 -20.07 28.49
C ALA A 226 -5.71 -19.44 27.76
#